data_AF-A0A7Y5GDA4-F1
#
_entry.id   AF-A0A7Y5GDA4-F1
#
_cell.length_a   1.000
_cell.length_b   1.000
_cell.length_c   1.000
_cell.angle_alpha   90.00
_cell.angle_beta   90.00
_cell.angle_gamma   90.00
#
_symmetry.space_group_name_H-M   'P 1'
#
loop_
_entity.id
_entity.type
_entity.pdbx_description
1 polymer ?
#
loop_
_entity_poly.entity_id
_entity_poly.type
_entity_poly.pdbx_seq_one_letter_code
_entity_poly.pdbx_strand_id
1 'polypeptide(L)'
;MATATNLGFPRIGANRELKKAVEAYWSGKSSGENLLAAASDIRRSNWQLQADAGIEQIPTGDFSFYDHVLDTAVLFDLIPKRFRELEPDSDLDLYFLMARGLAGGQQTQALEMTKWFDTNYHYLVPEIESDQQFTLTRNTATDHFLEAAQLGYTPRPVILGPISLLWLSKMASDGSKPSSTSTPSSASRYATCPCLCFAASSAAAGCTAESWTAAGEPPPRSLDHSRFRPLTQ
;
A
#
# COMPACT_ATOMS: atom_id res chain seq x y z
N MET A 1 0.86 -18.04 27.01
CA MET A 1 2.07 -17.32 26.59
C MET A 1 1.65 -16.12 25.77
N ALA A 2 2.40 -15.02 25.81
CA ALA A 2 2.11 -13.83 25.02
C ALA A 2 2.92 -13.89 23.71
N THR A 3 2.28 -13.62 22.59
CA THR A 3 2.91 -13.59 21.26
C THR A 3 3.35 -12.18 20.93
N ALA A 4 4.62 -12.00 20.54
CA ALA A 4 5.17 -10.71 20.14
C ALA A 4 4.95 -10.44 18.64
N THR A 5 4.41 -9.25 18.32
CA THR A 5 4.17 -8.78 16.95
C THR A 5 4.53 -7.30 16.82
N ASN A 6 4.77 -6.82 15.60
CA ASN A 6 4.90 -5.39 15.28
C ASN A 6 3.97 -5.05 14.11
N LEU A 7 3.81 -3.76 13.76
CA LEU A 7 2.85 -3.32 12.72
C LEU A 7 3.48 -3.17 11.32
N GLY A 8 4.80 -3.28 11.21
CA GLY A 8 5.56 -3.06 9.99
C GLY A 8 7.02 -2.70 10.31
N PHE A 9 7.87 -2.73 9.30
CA PHE A 9 9.31 -2.52 9.46
C PHE A 9 9.86 -1.47 8.48
N PRO A 10 10.89 -0.68 8.85
CA PRO A 10 11.51 0.28 7.93
C PRO A 10 12.06 -0.38 6.65
N ARG A 11 11.49 0.01 5.51
CA ARG A 11 11.81 -0.55 4.18
C ARG A 11 13.09 -0.01 3.52
N ILE A 12 13.70 1.04 4.06
CA ILE A 12 14.81 1.75 3.40
C ILE A 12 16.13 0.94 3.40
N GLY A 13 16.26 0.00 4.34
CA GLY A 13 17.48 -0.77 4.61
C GLY A 13 18.48 -0.01 5.50
N ALA A 14 19.38 -0.73 6.16
CA ALA A 14 20.32 -0.19 7.15
C ALA A 14 21.23 0.92 6.59
N ASN A 15 21.61 0.81 5.31
CA ASN A 15 22.47 1.77 4.61
C ASN A 15 21.76 2.44 3.43
N ARG A 16 20.42 2.53 3.52
CA ARG A 16 19.54 3.14 2.50
C ARG A 16 19.66 2.45 1.14
N GLU A 17 19.79 1.14 1.15
CA GLU A 17 19.93 0.27 -0.01
C GLU A 17 18.77 0.47 -1.00
N LEU A 18 17.53 0.57 -0.49
CA LEU A 18 16.35 0.79 -1.33
C LEU A 18 16.43 2.12 -2.08
N LYS A 19 16.86 3.19 -1.41
CA LYS A 19 17.03 4.51 -2.05
C LYS A 19 18.00 4.40 -3.22
N LYS A 20 19.16 3.77 -3.02
CA LYS A 20 20.19 3.62 -4.04
C LYS A 20 19.68 2.80 -5.22
N ALA A 21 18.98 1.69 -4.95
CA ALA A 21 18.42 0.83 -6.00
C ALA A 21 17.36 1.57 -6.83
N VAL A 22 16.45 2.30 -6.18
CA VAL A 22 15.40 3.08 -6.84
C VAL A 22 16.01 4.23 -7.67
N GLU A 23 16.98 4.97 -7.15
CA GLU A 23 17.67 6.04 -7.89
C GLU A 23 18.48 5.49 -9.09
N ALA A 24 19.08 4.31 -8.95
CA ALA A 24 19.77 3.64 -10.05
C ALA A 24 18.80 3.20 -11.15
N TYR A 25 17.63 2.67 -10.77
CA TYR A 25 16.55 2.33 -11.71
C TYR A 25 16.07 3.58 -12.47
N TRP A 26 15.72 4.65 -11.74
CA TRP A 26 15.23 5.89 -12.34
C TRP A 26 16.22 6.59 -13.29
N SER A 27 17.51 6.39 -13.08
CA SER A 27 18.56 6.94 -13.94
C SER A 27 18.95 6.03 -15.10
N GLY A 28 18.27 4.88 -15.27
CA GLY A 28 18.58 3.89 -16.30
C GLY A 28 19.91 3.16 -16.09
N LYS A 29 20.52 3.30 -14.90
CA LYS A 29 21.79 2.65 -14.55
C LYS A 29 21.62 1.21 -14.07
N SER A 30 20.38 0.78 -13.83
CA SER A 30 20.02 -0.55 -13.35
C SER A 30 18.67 -0.99 -13.92
N SER A 31 18.48 -2.29 -14.11
CA SER A 31 17.22 -2.87 -14.59
C SER A 31 16.15 -2.95 -13.50
N GLY A 32 14.89 -3.15 -13.90
CA GLY A 32 13.79 -3.46 -12.98
C GLY A 32 14.04 -4.76 -12.21
N GLU A 33 14.61 -5.77 -12.86
CA GLU A 33 15.00 -7.04 -12.22
C GLU A 33 15.98 -6.83 -11.06
N ASN A 34 16.99 -5.98 -11.25
CA ASN A 34 17.94 -5.65 -10.19
C ASN A 34 17.27 -4.91 -9.02
N LEU A 35 16.28 -4.03 -9.30
CA LEU A 35 15.52 -3.36 -8.26
C LEU A 35 14.66 -4.36 -7.47
N LEU A 36 14.00 -5.29 -8.15
CA LEU A 36 13.20 -6.35 -7.52
C LEU A 36 14.07 -7.28 -6.68
N ALA A 37 15.27 -7.63 -7.15
CA ALA A 37 16.24 -8.43 -6.41
C ALA A 37 16.71 -7.71 -5.14
N ALA A 38 17.11 -6.44 -5.26
CA ALA A 38 17.52 -5.63 -4.11
C ALA A 38 16.39 -5.50 -3.07
N ALA A 39 15.15 -5.32 -3.50
CA ALA A 39 13.99 -5.28 -2.61
C ALA A 39 13.78 -6.61 -1.87
N SER A 40 13.93 -7.74 -2.57
CA SER A 40 13.83 -9.08 -2.00
C SER A 40 14.93 -9.35 -0.96
N ASP A 41 16.17 -8.90 -1.20
CA ASP A 41 17.26 -9.00 -0.23
C ASP A 41 17.01 -8.16 1.04
N ILE A 42 16.47 -6.95 0.88
CA ILE A 42 16.10 -6.09 2.00
C ILE A 42 14.99 -6.74 2.83
N ARG A 43 13.94 -7.27 2.19
CA ARG A 43 12.86 -7.97 2.89
C ARG A 43 13.39 -9.17 3.68
N ARG A 44 14.19 -10.04 3.06
CA ARG A 44 14.83 -11.18 3.73
C ARG A 44 15.64 -10.76 4.95
N SER A 45 16.49 -9.75 4.80
CA SER A 45 17.32 -9.24 5.89
C SER A 45 16.48 -8.69 7.05
N ASN A 46 15.40 -7.96 6.73
CA ASN A 46 14.49 -7.40 7.72
C ASN A 46 13.67 -8.48 8.44
N TRP A 47 13.22 -9.52 7.74
CA TRP A 47 12.50 -10.63 8.36
C TRP A 47 13.40 -11.44 9.28
N GLN A 48 14.63 -11.73 8.84
CA GLN A 48 15.62 -12.42 9.67
C GLN A 48 15.91 -11.63 10.94
N LEU A 49 16.14 -10.33 10.85
CA LEU A 49 16.38 -9.47 12.01
C LEU A 49 15.22 -9.47 13.01
N GLN A 50 13.98 -9.48 12.53
CA GLN A 50 12.79 -9.53 13.38
C GLN A 50 12.64 -10.91 14.05
N ALA A 51 12.88 -11.99 13.30
CA ALA A 51 12.86 -13.35 13.84
C ALA A 51 13.94 -13.56 14.91
N ASP A 52 15.17 -13.08 14.66
CA ASP A 52 16.28 -13.13 15.62
C ASP A 52 15.98 -12.33 16.90
N ALA A 53 15.15 -11.29 16.79
CA ALA A 53 14.67 -10.50 17.93
C ALA A 53 13.48 -11.14 18.67
N GLY A 54 13.01 -12.32 18.24
CA GLY A 54 11.90 -13.05 18.87
C GLY A 54 10.51 -12.60 18.45
N ILE A 55 10.36 -11.90 17.31
CA ILE A 55 9.05 -11.63 16.72
C ILE A 55 8.52 -12.92 16.09
N GLU A 56 7.41 -13.43 16.63
CA GLU A 56 6.82 -14.70 16.19
C GLU A 56 6.03 -14.54 14.90
N GLN A 57 5.26 -13.45 14.76
CA GLN A 57 4.46 -13.15 13.57
C GLN A 57 5.08 -11.99 12.80
N ILE A 58 5.68 -12.30 11.65
CA ILE A 58 6.42 -11.35 10.83
C ILE A 58 5.45 -10.56 9.94
N PRO A 59 5.43 -9.21 9.98
CA PRO A 59 4.60 -8.43 9.07
C PRO A 59 5.06 -8.65 7.63
N THR A 60 4.09 -8.82 6.72
CA THR A 60 4.32 -8.82 5.28
C THR A 60 3.37 -7.83 4.60
N GLY A 61 3.69 -7.40 3.38
CA GLY A 61 2.90 -6.35 2.70
C GLY A 61 3.18 -4.92 3.18
N ASP A 62 4.04 -4.74 4.18
CA ASP A 62 4.53 -3.45 4.69
C ASP A 62 5.65 -2.83 3.84
N PHE A 63 6.36 -3.66 3.07
CA PHE A 63 7.38 -3.21 2.12
C PHE A 63 6.78 -2.51 0.90
N SER A 64 7.37 -1.38 0.52
CA SER A 64 6.93 -0.53 -0.58
C SER A 64 8.12 0.09 -1.30
N PHE A 65 8.02 0.26 -2.62
CA PHE A 65 9.01 1.02 -3.38
C PHE A 65 8.91 2.53 -3.17
N TYR A 66 7.71 3.04 -2.87
CA TYR A 66 7.48 4.48 -2.77
C TYR A 66 6.43 4.84 -1.73
N ASP A 67 5.24 4.25 -1.79
CA ASP A 67 4.20 4.48 -0.80
C ASP A 67 3.20 3.33 -0.67
N HIS A 68 2.88 2.95 0.58
CA HIS A 68 1.95 1.88 0.90
C HIS A 68 0.48 2.16 0.54
N VAL A 69 0.05 3.43 0.52
CA VAL A 69 -1.29 3.80 0.04
C VAL A 69 -1.36 3.60 -1.46
N LEU A 70 -0.31 4.03 -2.19
CA LEU A 70 -0.18 3.73 -3.62
C LEU A 70 -0.14 2.22 -3.89
N ASP A 71 0.59 1.44 -3.09
CA ASP A 71 0.63 -0.02 -3.25
C ASP A 71 -0.78 -0.63 -3.16
N THR A 72 -1.58 -0.18 -2.20
CA THR A 72 -2.95 -0.63 -2.03
C THR A 72 -3.86 -0.13 -3.16
N ALA A 73 -3.64 1.08 -3.66
CA ALA A 73 -4.36 1.59 -4.83
C ALA A 73 -4.09 0.73 -6.07
N VAL A 74 -2.82 0.40 -6.33
CA VAL A 74 -2.42 -0.47 -7.45
C VAL A 74 -3.00 -1.88 -7.29
N LEU A 75 -2.96 -2.45 -6.06
CA LEU A 75 -3.50 -3.77 -5.74
C LEU A 75 -4.98 -3.91 -6.15
N PHE A 76 -5.76 -2.85 -5.98
CA PHE A 76 -7.20 -2.81 -6.31
C PHE A 76 -7.53 -2.15 -7.65
N ASP A 77 -6.53 -1.92 -8.50
CA ASP A 77 -6.68 -1.34 -9.84
C ASP A 77 -7.15 0.13 -9.87
N LEU A 78 -6.92 0.90 -8.79
CA LEU A 78 -7.17 2.34 -8.73
C LEU A 78 -6.05 3.11 -9.46
N ILE A 79 -5.90 2.85 -10.75
CA ILE A 79 -4.93 3.48 -11.63
C ILE A 79 -5.68 4.42 -12.59
N PRO A 80 -5.50 5.75 -12.47
CA PRO A 80 -6.20 6.70 -13.33
C PRO A 80 -5.91 6.50 -14.82
N LYS A 81 -6.92 6.75 -15.65
CA LYS A 81 -6.85 6.53 -17.12
C LYS A 81 -5.65 7.25 -17.75
N ARG A 82 -5.36 8.47 -17.29
CA ARG A 82 -4.21 9.30 -17.75
C ARG A 82 -2.83 8.66 -17.60
N PHE A 83 -2.66 7.67 -16.70
CA PHE A 83 -1.39 6.96 -16.57
C PHE A 83 -1.33 5.72 -17.46
N ARG A 84 -2.48 5.06 -17.70
CA ARG A 84 -2.56 3.88 -18.58
C ARG A 84 -2.39 4.26 -20.05
N GLU A 85 -2.97 5.40 -20.45
CA GLU A 85 -2.90 5.92 -21.82
C GLU A 85 -1.48 6.31 -22.24
N LEU A 86 -0.55 6.44 -21.29
CA LEU A 86 0.86 6.67 -21.59
C LEU A 86 1.57 5.38 -22.05
N GLU A 87 0.95 4.20 -21.92
CA GLU A 87 1.53 2.91 -22.32
C GLU A 87 2.93 2.69 -21.73
N PRO A 88 3.08 2.63 -20.39
CA PRO A 88 4.38 2.42 -19.76
C PRO A 88 4.96 1.04 -20.11
N ASP A 89 6.28 0.98 -20.23
CA ASP A 89 7.02 -0.24 -20.60
C ASP A 89 6.88 -1.39 -19.59
N SER A 90 6.51 -1.08 -18.34
CA SER A 90 6.34 -2.07 -17.27
C SER A 90 5.38 -1.59 -16.18
N ASP A 91 4.87 -2.53 -15.36
CA ASP A 91 4.10 -2.22 -14.15
C ASP A 91 4.90 -1.34 -13.16
N LEU A 92 6.23 -1.51 -13.15
CA LEU A 92 7.12 -0.74 -12.29
C LEU A 92 7.24 0.70 -12.79
N ASP A 93 7.29 0.91 -14.11
CA ASP A 93 7.25 2.24 -14.70
C ASP A 93 5.91 2.91 -14.50
N LEU A 94 4.80 2.18 -14.64
CA LEU A 94 3.46 2.67 -14.32
C LEU A 94 3.38 3.14 -12.86
N TYR A 95 3.89 2.33 -11.94
CA TYR A 95 3.95 2.66 -10.51
C TYR A 95 4.75 3.94 -10.25
N PHE A 96 5.94 4.08 -10.84
CA PHE A 96 6.75 5.28 -10.67
C PHE A 96 6.21 6.50 -11.44
N LEU A 97 5.50 6.32 -12.56
CA LEU A 97 4.80 7.42 -13.22
C LEU A 97 3.73 8.02 -12.31
N MET A 98 2.96 7.18 -11.61
CA MET A 98 2.01 7.67 -10.60
C MET A 98 2.73 8.37 -9.44
N ALA A 99 3.86 7.82 -8.99
CA ALA A 99 4.56 8.33 -7.81
C ALA A 99 5.31 9.66 -8.05
N ARG A 100 5.93 9.84 -9.21
CA ARG A 100 6.82 10.99 -9.49
C ARG A 100 6.56 11.68 -10.83
N GLY A 101 5.61 11.19 -11.62
CA GLY A 101 5.29 11.76 -12.93
C GLY A 101 6.38 11.55 -13.97
N LEU A 102 7.34 10.64 -13.73
CA LEU A 102 8.48 10.41 -14.61
C LEU A 102 9.02 8.98 -14.47
N ALA A 103 8.85 8.15 -15.49
CA ALA A 103 9.49 6.83 -15.64
C ALA A 103 9.54 6.43 -17.13
N GLY A 104 10.46 5.54 -17.51
CA GLY A 104 10.57 5.05 -18.91
C GLY A 104 10.73 6.15 -19.98
N GLY A 105 11.28 7.32 -19.63
CA GLY A 105 11.36 8.47 -20.53
C GLY A 105 10.05 9.24 -20.76
N GLN A 106 8.95 8.80 -20.15
CA GLN A 106 7.65 9.46 -20.18
C GLN A 106 7.52 10.44 -19.01
N GLN A 107 6.82 11.56 -19.23
CA GLN A 107 6.61 12.58 -18.21
C GLN A 107 5.14 13.02 -18.16
N THR A 108 4.59 13.10 -16.95
CA THR A 108 3.22 13.55 -16.67
C THR A 108 3.14 14.19 -15.28
N GLN A 109 1.97 14.67 -14.89
CA GLN A 109 1.75 15.12 -13.51
C GLN A 109 1.62 13.90 -12.59
N ALA A 110 2.45 13.85 -11.55
CA ALA A 110 2.36 12.84 -10.49
C ALA A 110 1.03 12.94 -9.72
N LEU A 111 0.68 11.89 -9.00
CA LEU A 111 -0.37 11.96 -7.98
C LEU A 111 0.00 12.99 -6.90
N GLU A 112 -1.03 13.57 -6.31
CA GLU A 112 -0.84 14.52 -5.21
C GLU A 112 -0.25 13.81 -3.99
N MET A 113 0.74 14.45 -3.35
CA MET A 113 1.29 13.99 -2.09
C MET A 113 0.76 14.84 -0.94
N THR A 114 0.32 14.19 0.14
CA THR A 114 -0.10 14.87 1.36
C THR A 114 0.42 14.15 2.60
N LYS A 115 0.33 14.79 3.77
CA LYS A 115 0.83 14.22 5.02
C LYS A 115 0.01 13.01 5.44
N TRP A 116 0.71 11.96 5.85
CA TRP A 116 0.11 10.82 6.52
C TRP A 116 -0.20 11.20 7.97
N PHE A 117 -1.46 11.54 8.22
CA PHE A 117 -1.95 12.02 9.51
C PHE A 117 -1.08 13.15 10.09
N ASP A 118 -0.70 13.05 11.35
CA ASP A 118 0.14 14.00 12.08
C ASP A 118 1.64 13.67 11.99
N THR A 119 2.03 12.77 11.08
CA THR A 119 3.43 12.37 10.89
C THR A 119 4.16 13.23 9.85
N ASN A 120 5.48 13.03 9.74
CA ASN A 120 6.29 13.59 8.65
C ASN A 120 6.31 12.72 7.39
N TYR A 121 5.69 11.54 7.43
CA TYR A 121 5.55 10.71 6.24
C TYR A 121 4.49 11.31 5.31
N HIS A 122 4.72 11.19 4.00
CA HIS A 122 3.78 11.66 2.99
C HIS A 122 3.30 10.47 2.18
N TYR A 123 2.02 10.43 1.86
CA TYR A 123 1.40 9.41 1.03
C TYR A 123 0.87 10.02 -0.26
N LEU A 124 0.68 9.18 -1.28
CA LEU A 124 0.09 9.59 -2.56
C LEU A 124 -1.42 9.42 -2.48
N VAL A 125 -2.16 10.50 -2.71
CA VAL A 125 -3.62 10.54 -2.69
C VAL A 125 -4.15 9.79 -3.92
N PRO A 126 -4.82 8.63 -3.77
CA PRO A 126 -5.38 7.93 -4.91
C PRO A 126 -6.53 8.72 -5.53
N GLU A 127 -6.64 8.63 -6.85
CA GLU A 127 -7.69 9.27 -7.63
C GLU A 127 -8.70 8.22 -8.07
N ILE A 128 -9.98 8.44 -7.74
CA ILE A 128 -11.09 7.54 -8.05
C ILE A 128 -11.92 8.14 -9.17
N GLU A 129 -12.10 7.38 -10.25
CA GLU A 129 -13.00 7.73 -11.35
C GLU A 129 -14.47 7.51 -10.96
N SER A 130 -15.40 8.26 -11.54
CA SER A 130 -16.84 8.09 -11.26
C SER A 130 -17.37 6.71 -11.69
N ASP A 131 -16.76 6.10 -12.69
CA ASP A 131 -17.07 4.76 -13.23
C ASP A 131 -16.10 3.67 -12.73
N GLN A 132 -15.30 3.96 -11.68
CA GLN A 132 -14.23 3.08 -11.20
C GLN A 132 -14.72 1.65 -10.92
N GLN A 133 -14.04 0.68 -11.56
CA GLN A 133 -14.14 -0.73 -11.23
C GLN A 133 -12.96 -1.13 -10.35
N PHE A 134 -13.20 -2.05 -9.41
CA PHE A 134 -12.19 -2.55 -8.49
C PHE A 134 -11.88 -3.99 -8.87
N THR A 135 -10.64 -4.23 -9.25
CA THR A 135 -10.16 -5.55 -9.64
C THR A 135 -8.91 -5.85 -8.85
N LEU A 136 -8.78 -7.09 -8.37
CA LEU A 136 -7.51 -7.51 -7.77
C LEU A 136 -6.50 -7.72 -8.90
N THR A 137 -5.43 -6.93 -8.92
CA THR A 137 -4.37 -7.02 -9.91
C THR A 137 -3.20 -7.85 -9.38
N ARG A 138 -1.96 -7.44 -9.67
CA ARG A 138 -0.77 -8.06 -9.11
C ARG A 138 -0.75 -7.89 -7.60
N ASN A 139 -0.73 -9.03 -6.92
CA ASN A 139 -0.93 -9.10 -5.50
C ASN A 139 0.41 -9.15 -4.75
N THR A 140 1.08 -8.00 -4.66
CA THR A 140 2.38 -7.87 -3.98
C THR A 140 2.34 -8.29 -2.52
N ALA A 141 1.21 -8.07 -1.83
CA ALA A 141 1.03 -8.52 -0.45
C ALA A 141 1.04 -10.05 -0.33
N THR A 142 0.37 -10.76 -1.25
CA THR A 142 0.43 -12.23 -1.32
C THR A 142 1.80 -12.73 -1.78
N ASP A 143 2.46 -12.05 -2.72
CA ASP A 143 3.83 -12.39 -3.13
C ASP A 143 4.79 -12.35 -1.93
N HIS A 144 4.74 -11.28 -1.13
CA HIS A 144 5.54 -11.14 0.09
C HIS A 144 5.18 -12.18 1.16
N PHE A 145 3.89 -12.50 1.31
CA PHE A 145 3.43 -13.55 2.21
C PHE A 145 4.03 -14.90 1.83
N LEU A 146 3.91 -15.30 0.57
CA LEU A 146 4.43 -16.57 0.07
C LEU A 146 5.95 -16.63 0.17
N GLU A 147 6.65 -15.53 -0.14
CA GLU A 147 8.10 -15.42 0.00
C GLU A 147 8.54 -15.68 1.45
N ALA A 148 7.90 -15.04 2.42
CA ALA A 148 8.22 -15.24 3.84
C ALA A 148 7.85 -16.64 4.34
N ALA A 149 6.70 -17.19 3.93
CA ALA A 149 6.28 -18.53 4.29
C ALA A 149 7.25 -19.60 3.76
N GLN A 150 7.75 -19.44 2.54
CA GLN A 150 8.74 -20.36 1.94
C GLN A 150 10.09 -20.34 2.69
N LEU A 151 10.41 -19.25 3.39
CA LEU A 151 11.60 -19.13 4.23
C LEU A 151 11.39 -19.65 5.65
N GLY A 152 10.21 -20.18 5.98
CA GLY A 152 9.89 -20.77 7.27
C GLY A 152 9.42 -19.78 8.34
N TYR A 153 9.13 -18.53 7.97
CA TYR A 153 8.52 -17.57 8.90
C TYR A 153 7.02 -17.81 9.05
N THR A 154 6.42 -17.23 10.09
CA THR A 154 4.96 -17.11 10.21
C THR A 154 4.54 -15.69 9.77
N PRO A 155 4.27 -15.48 8.46
CA PRO A 155 3.91 -14.17 7.96
C PRO A 155 2.50 -13.73 8.40
N ARG A 156 2.33 -12.43 8.58
CA ARG A 156 1.08 -11.77 8.94
C ARG A 156 0.87 -10.56 8.02
N PRO A 157 0.04 -10.69 6.96
CA PRO A 157 -0.15 -9.63 5.98
C PRO A 157 -0.74 -8.36 6.61
N VAL A 158 -0.18 -7.23 6.19
CA VAL A 158 -0.55 -5.88 6.57
C VAL A 158 -1.00 -5.15 5.32
N ILE A 159 -2.27 -4.74 5.29
CA ILE A 159 -2.86 -4.00 4.17
C ILE A 159 -3.71 -2.87 4.71
N LEU A 160 -3.72 -1.76 3.98
CA LEU A 160 -4.59 -0.64 4.26
C LEU A 160 -6.06 -1.05 4.06
N GLY A 161 -6.88 -0.84 5.09
CA GLY A 161 -8.30 -1.19 5.03
C GLY A 161 -9.02 -0.47 3.89
N PRO A 162 -10.01 -1.11 3.23
CA PRO A 162 -10.69 -0.55 2.06
C PRO A 162 -11.44 0.75 2.37
N ILE A 163 -12.00 0.89 3.59
CA ILE A 163 -12.69 2.11 4.02
C ILE A 163 -11.67 3.25 4.18
N SER A 164 -10.52 2.97 4.80
CA SER A 164 -9.43 3.94 4.93
C SER A 164 -8.88 4.35 3.58
N LEU A 165 -8.70 3.41 2.63
CA LEU A 165 -8.30 3.72 1.27
C LEU A 165 -9.25 4.74 0.64
N LEU A 166 -10.56 4.50 0.65
CA LEU A 166 -11.55 5.44 0.10
C LEU A 166 -11.53 6.79 0.81
N TRP A 167 -11.38 6.79 2.13
CA TRP A 167 -11.31 8.03 2.91
C TRP A 167 -10.06 8.86 2.60
N LEU A 168 -8.94 8.20 2.30
CA LEU A 168 -7.67 8.82 1.94
C LEU A 168 -7.61 9.26 0.48
N SER A 169 -8.53 8.80 -0.38
CA SER A 169 -8.64 9.15 -1.80
C SER A 169 -9.38 10.46 -2.07
N LYS A 170 -9.39 10.86 -3.35
CA LYS A 170 -10.19 11.94 -3.93
C LYS A 170 -10.82 11.50 -5.26
N MET A 171 -11.87 12.19 -5.71
CA MET A 171 -12.45 12.01 -7.04
C MET A 171 -11.52 12.62 -8.09
N ALA A 172 -11.29 11.91 -9.20
CA ALA A 172 -10.44 12.38 -10.30
C ALA A 172 -11.02 13.61 -11.01
N SER A 173 -12.34 13.79 -11.02
CA SER A 173 -13.05 14.84 -11.75
C SER A 173 -12.91 16.23 -11.16
N ASP A 174 -13.01 16.36 -9.83
CA ASP A 174 -13.09 17.64 -9.13
C ASP A 174 -12.28 17.69 -7.82
N GLY A 175 -11.58 16.61 -7.48
CA GLY A 175 -10.81 16.49 -6.24
C GLY A 175 -11.65 16.39 -4.98
N SER A 176 -12.98 16.23 -5.08
CA SER A 176 -13.86 16.06 -3.93
C SER A 176 -13.62 14.72 -3.21
N LYS A 177 -14.08 14.60 -1.96
CA LYS A 177 -13.99 13.34 -1.23
C LYS A 177 -15.00 12.31 -1.79
N PRO A 178 -14.62 11.03 -1.92
CA PRO A 178 -15.56 9.99 -2.33
C PRO A 178 -16.71 9.91 -1.31
N SER A 179 -17.95 10.04 -1.78
CA SER A 179 -19.15 9.89 -0.97
C SER A 179 -19.82 8.54 -1.27
N SER A 180 -20.66 8.07 -0.35
CA SER A 180 -21.49 6.87 -0.55
C SER A 180 -22.45 6.98 -1.75
N THR A 181 -22.63 8.19 -2.28
CA THR A 181 -23.49 8.51 -3.44
C THR A 181 -22.72 8.73 -4.74
N SER A 182 -21.42 9.07 -4.68
CA SER A 182 -20.55 9.29 -5.86
C SER A 182 -19.69 8.07 -6.22
N THR A 183 -19.69 7.07 -5.35
CA THR A 183 -19.31 5.71 -5.69
C THR A 183 -20.53 5.03 -6.34
N PRO A 184 -20.38 4.24 -7.42
CA PRO A 184 -21.50 3.43 -7.94
C PRO A 184 -22.20 2.72 -6.78
N SER A 185 -23.51 2.50 -6.89
CA SER A 185 -24.47 2.07 -5.84
C SER A 185 -24.21 0.68 -5.24
N SER A 186 -22.97 0.35 -4.97
CA SER A 186 -22.41 -0.95 -4.74
C SER A 186 -21.51 -0.94 -3.52
N ALA A 187 -21.75 -0.08 -2.50
CA ALA A 187 -21.17 -0.23 -1.15
C ALA A 187 -21.19 -1.70 -0.67
N SER A 188 -22.20 -2.45 -1.10
CA SER A 188 -22.32 -3.91 -0.95
C SER A 188 -21.27 -4.74 -1.72
N ARG A 189 -20.83 -4.37 -2.93
CA ARG A 189 -19.75 -5.01 -3.71
C ARG A 189 -18.34 -4.55 -3.30
N TYR A 190 -18.18 -3.34 -2.75
CA TYR A 190 -16.89 -2.80 -2.27
C TYR A 190 -16.30 -3.61 -1.11
N ALA A 191 -17.13 -4.01 -0.15
CA ALA A 191 -16.69 -4.78 1.01
C ALA A 191 -16.62 -6.29 0.73
N THR A 192 -17.37 -6.78 -0.27
CA THR A 192 -17.41 -8.22 -0.58
C THR A 192 -16.45 -8.58 -1.70
N CYS A 193 -16.49 -7.99 -2.90
CA CYS A 193 -15.80 -8.61 -4.03
C CYS A 193 -14.25 -8.58 -3.93
N PRO A 194 -13.56 -7.43 -3.77
CA PRO A 194 -12.11 -7.40 -3.77
C PRO A 194 -11.50 -7.90 -2.46
N CYS A 195 -12.15 -7.61 -1.32
CA CYS A 195 -11.72 -8.14 -0.02
C CYS A 195 -11.98 -9.64 0.10
N LEU A 196 -13.06 -10.20 -0.46
CA LEU A 196 -13.24 -11.65 -0.55
C LEU A 196 -12.30 -12.26 -1.59
N CYS A 197 -11.99 -11.60 -2.71
CA CYS A 197 -11.01 -12.11 -3.67
C CYS A 197 -9.60 -12.12 -3.08
N PHE A 198 -9.21 -11.05 -2.36
CA PHE A 198 -7.94 -11.00 -1.64
C PHE A 198 -7.93 -12.00 -0.48
N ALA A 199 -9.01 -12.09 0.31
CA ALA A 199 -9.14 -13.09 1.37
C ALA A 199 -9.17 -14.52 0.84
N ALA A 200 -9.77 -14.77 -0.33
CA ALA A 200 -9.81 -16.08 -0.98
C ALA A 200 -8.46 -16.44 -1.61
N SER A 201 -7.78 -15.48 -2.25
CA SER A 201 -6.41 -15.64 -2.75
C SER A 201 -5.43 -15.89 -1.60
N SER A 202 -5.61 -15.16 -0.49
CA SER A 202 -4.83 -15.32 0.73
C SER A 202 -5.15 -16.65 1.42
N ALA A 203 -6.42 -17.05 1.53
CA ALA A 203 -6.82 -18.35 2.07
C ALA A 203 -6.31 -19.51 1.22
N ALA A 204 -6.33 -19.37 -0.12
CA ALA A 204 -5.71 -20.32 -1.04
C ALA A 204 -4.18 -20.37 -0.90
N ALA A 205 -3.56 -19.26 -0.50
CA ALA A 205 -2.14 -19.18 -0.14
C ALA A 205 -1.84 -19.65 1.29
N GLY A 206 -2.86 -20.01 2.09
CA GLY A 206 -2.70 -20.50 3.46
C GLY A 206 -2.83 -19.43 4.57
N CYS A 207 -3.20 -18.19 4.25
CA CYS A 207 -3.53 -17.16 5.25
C CYS A 207 -4.86 -17.50 5.94
N THR A 208 -4.89 -17.55 7.27
CA THR A 208 -6.14 -17.68 8.04
C THR A 208 -6.69 -16.30 8.43
N ALA A 209 -7.97 -16.17 8.77
CA ALA A 209 -8.56 -14.87 9.18
C ALA A 209 -7.88 -14.25 10.42
N GLU A 210 -7.18 -15.05 11.22
CA GLU A 210 -6.41 -14.61 12.40
C GLU A 210 -5.03 -14.02 12.02
N SER A 211 -4.56 -14.21 10.79
CA SER A 211 -3.27 -13.69 10.32
C SER A 211 -3.37 -12.26 9.76
N TRP A 212 -4.48 -11.56 9.94
CA TRP A 212 -4.72 -10.25 9.33
C TRP A 212 -4.48 -9.13 10.30
N THR A 213 -3.93 -8.02 9.81
CA THR A 213 -3.99 -6.76 10.54
C THR A 213 -4.30 -5.64 9.56
N ALA A 214 -5.49 -5.05 9.73
CA ALA A 214 -5.82 -3.79 9.09
C ALA A 214 -4.92 -2.71 9.69
N ALA A 215 -3.92 -2.25 8.92
CA ALA A 215 -3.16 -1.08 9.31
C ALA A 215 -3.97 0.16 8.92
N GLY A 216 -4.23 1.03 9.89
CA GLY A 216 -4.76 2.37 9.62
C GLY A 216 -6.28 2.47 9.52
N GLU A 217 -7.07 1.71 10.29
CA GLU A 217 -8.39 2.24 10.68
C GLU A 217 -8.14 3.42 11.63
N PRO A 218 -8.42 4.67 11.25
CA PRO A 218 -8.51 5.73 12.25
C PRO A 218 -9.62 5.32 13.22
N PRO A 219 -9.45 5.51 14.55
CA PRO A 219 -10.57 5.34 15.46
C PRO A 219 -11.74 6.19 14.95
N PRO A 220 -13.01 5.73 15.04
CA PRO A 220 -14.17 6.43 14.48
C PRO A 220 -14.46 7.81 15.12
N ARG A 221 -13.51 8.37 15.89
CA ARG A 221 -13.59 9.65 16.58
C ARG A 221 -12.18 10.22 16.82
N SER A 222 -11.50 10.75 15.80
CA SER A 222 -10.67 11.94 16.05
C SER A 222 -11.64 13.10 16.22
N LEU A 223 -12.07 13.30 17.47
CA LEU A 223 -12.97 14.37 17.87
C LEU A 223 -12.40 15.71 17.41
N ASP A 224 -13.20 16.39 16.62
CA ASP A 224 -13.27 17.84 16.50
C ASP A 224 -12.90 18.54 17.83
N HIS A 225 -11.65 19.01 17.94
CA HIS A 225 -11.15 19.74 19.11
C HIS A 225 -11.87 21.08 19.31
N SER A 226 -12.79 21.50 18.42
CA SER A 226 -13.58 22.72 18.59
C SER A 226 -14.80 22.55 19.51
N ARG A 227 -15.07 21.34 20.02
CA ARG A 227 -16.26 21.05 20.86
C ARG A 227 -16.01 20.81 22.35
N PHE A 228 -14.85 21.19 22.89
CA PHE A 228 -14.67 21.31 24.34
C PHE A 228 -14.72 22.79 24.75
N ARG A 229 -15.93 23.30 25.02
CA ARG A 229 -16.07 24.47 25.90
C ARG A 229 -15.94 23.97 27.35
N PRO A 230 -15.03 24.52 28.17
CA PRO A 230 -15.04 24.21 29.59
C PRO A 230 -16.32 24.78 30.21
N LEU A 231 -17.10 23.92 30.85
CA LEU A 231 -18.10 24.34 31.83
C LEU A 231 -17.33 24.79 33.08
N THR A 232 -17.17 26.10 33.24
CA THR A 232 -16.80 26.69 34.53
C THR A 232 -18.07 26.97 35.34
N GLN A 233 -17.99 26.65 36.64
CA GLN A 233 -18.96 26.97 37.69
C GLN A 233 -19.28 28.47 37.75
#